data_AF-A0A932MM61-F1
#
_entry.id   AF-A0A932MM61-F1
#
_cell.length_a   1.000
_cell.length_b   1.000
_cell.length_c   1.000
_cell.angle_alpha   90.00
_cell.angle_beta   90.00
_cell.angle_gamma   90.00
#
_symmetry.space_group_name_H-M   'P 1'
#
loop_
_entity.id
_entity.type
_entity.pdbx_description
1 polymer ?
#
loop_
_entity_poly.entity_id
_entity_poly.type
_entity_poly.pdbx_seq_one_letter_code
_entity_poly.pdbx_strand_id
1 'polypeptide(L)'
;MEFAEKVGFVLLFAAFVVQCAAHPRFPLALRRVWAMGIVGIGGTLASQAYAVYAGWQGSELGKFFLPPYQPFAYFFGYVGERLFAPWGAALAAAVLAVWIARRMNQRYGGRFFESEEPMLIGLCFFMSGYPAFFFYLAAMLVVGAGVSAVYQLHGWGRAPLYYWWVPVALSVILLKVYLVPQSVLTFFVL
;
A
#
# COMPACT_ATOMS: atom_id res chain seq x y z
N MET A 1 13.77 0.68 5.36
CA MET A 1 12.72 0.01 4.58
C MET A 1 12.56 -1.40 5.11
N GLU A 2 11.41 -1.68 5.70
CA GLU A 2 11.07 -3.02 6.17
C GLU A 2 10.94 -3.99 5.00
N PHE A 3 11.08 -5.30 5.24
CA PHE A 3 11.03 -6.29 4.17
C PHE A 3 9.69 -6.27 3.41
N ALA A 4 8.57 -6.06 4.11
CA ALA A 4 7.25 -5.96 3.50
C ALA A 4 7.13 -4.76 2.53
N GLU A 5 7.74 -3.62 2.87
CA GLU A 5 7.78 -2.45 2.00
C GLU A 5 8.63 -2.69 0.75
N LYS A 6 9.74 -3.44 0.88
CA LYS A 6 10.55 -3.86 -0.28
C LYS A 6 9.73 -4.72 -1.23
N VAL A 7 8.97 -5.68 -0.70
CA VAL A 7 8.06 -6.52 -1.49
C VAL A 7 7.04 -5.65 -2.22
N GLY A 8 6.39 -4.72 -1.50
CA GLY A 8 5.42 -3.79 -2.10
C GLY A 8 6.03 -2.92 -3.20
N PHE A 9 7.22 -2.37 -2.98
CA PHE A 9 7.95 -1.57 -3.96
C PHE A 9 8.29 -2.38 -5.22
N VAL A 10 8.85 -3.58 -5.08
CA VAL A 10 9.22 -4.44 -6.22
C VAL A 10 7.97 -4.81 -7.03
N LEU A 11 6.87 -5.14 -6.36
CA LEU A 11 5.61 -5.49 -7.02
C LEU A 11 4.99 -4.30 -7.76
N LEU A 12 5.00 -3.09 -7.17
CA LEU A 12 4.56 -1.88 -7.84
C LEU A 12 5.46 -1.53 -9.03
N PHE A 13 6.77 -1.66 -8.89
CA PHE A 13 7.70 -1.41 -9.98
C PHE A 13 7.49 -2.39 -11.13
N ALA A 14 7.29 -3.68 -10.83
CA ALA A 14 6.93 -4.67 -11.85
C ALA A 14 5.59 -4.34 -12.53
N ALA A 15 4.58 -3.91 -11.77
CA ALA A 15 3.31 -3.45 -12.33
C ALA A 15 3.51 -2.24 -13.26
N PHE A 16 4.32 -1.26 -12.86
CA PHE A 16 4.65 -0.08 -13.67
C PHE A 16 5.33 -0.46 -14.99
N VAL A 17 6.32 -1.36 -14.95
CA VAL A 17 6.99 -1.85 -16.16
C VAL A 17 6.00 -2.51 -17.11
N VAL A 18 5.08 -3.34 -16.59
CA VAL A 18 4.04 -3.98 -17.42
C VAL A 18 3.05 -2.94 -17.96
N GLN A 19 2.71 -1.91 -17.17
CA GLN A 19 1.84 -0.81 -17.58
C GLN A 19 2.41 -0.06 -18.79
N CYS A 20 3.71 0.24 -18.77
CA CYS A 20 4.38 0.95 -19.86
C CYS A 20 4.65 0.05 -21.08
N ALA A 21 5.02 -1.21 -20.87
CA ALA A 21 5.50 -2.08 -21.96
C ALA A 21 4.41 -2.97 -22.59
N ALA A 22 3.33 -3.29 -21.87
CA ALA A 22 2.37 -4.31 -22.27
C ALA A 22 0.93 -3.99 -21.84
N HIS A 23 0.43 -2.82 -22.22
CA HIS A 23 -0.92 -2.34 -21.89
C HIS A 23 -2.05 -3.38 -22.06
N PRO A 24 -2.13 -4.18 -23.16
CA PRO A 24 -3.21 -5.16 -23.32
C PRO A 24 -3.22 -6.27 -22.25
N ARG A 25 -2.07 -6.56 -21.64
CA ARG A 25 -1.92 -7.60 -20.60
C ARG A 25 -2.00 -7.03 -19.18
N PHE A 26 -2.04 -5.71 -19.05
CA PHE A 26 -2.00 -5.02 -17.76
C PHE A 26 -3.15 -5.42 -16.81
N PRO A 27 -4.42 -5.60 -17.23
CA PRO A 27 -5.48 -6.00 -16.30
C PRO A 27 -5.24 -7.37 -15.66
N LEU A 28 -4.68 -8.32 -16.42
CA LEU A 28 -4.34 -9.65 -15.91
C LEU A 28 -3.14 -9.58 -14.96
N ALA A 29 -2.10 -8.82 -15.34
CA ALA A 29 -0.94 -8.59 -14.50
C ALA A 29 -1.34 -7.93 -13.18
N LEU A 30 -2.23 -6.93 -13.21
CA LEU A 30 -2.73 -6.23 -12.05
C LEU A 30 -3.37 -7.17 -11.03
N ARG A 31 -4.23 -8.11 -11.49
CA ARG A 31 -4.82 -9.14 -10.62
C ARG A 31 -3.78 -10.04 -9.97
N ARG A 32 -2.76 -10.46 -10.75
CA ARG A 32 -1.66 -11.27 -10.23
C ARG A 32 -0.83 -10.51 -9.22
N VAL A 33 -0.47 -9.27 -9.49
CA VAL A 33 0.29 -8.41 -8.59
C VAL A 33 -0.47 -8.17 -7.29
N TRP A 34 -1.80 -7.97 -7.36
CA TRP A 34 -2.64 -7.83 -6.18
C TRP A 34 -2.61 -9.08 -5.29
N ALA A 35 -2.78 -10.27 -5.89
CA ALA A 35 -2.72 -11.55 -5.18
C ALA A 35 -1.32 -11.82 -4.59
N MET A 36 -0.27 -11.63 -5.39
CA MET A 36 1.13 -11.75 -4.95
C MET A 36 1.44 -10.77 -3.82
N GLY A 37 0.85 -9.57 -3.86
CA GLY A 37 0.94 -8.56 -2.83
C GLY A 37 0.40 -9.03 -1.49
N ILE A 38 -0.83 -9.53 -1.48
CA ILE A 38 -1.46 -10.05 -0.26
C ILE A 38 -0.67 -11.22 0.31
N VAL A 39 -0.32 -12.19 -0.54
CA VAL A 39 0.42 -13.39 -0.11
C VAL A 39 1.83 -13.02 0.36
N GLY A 40 2.53 -12.16 -0.39
CA GLY A 40 3.91 -11.76 -0.10
C GLY A 40 4.03 -10.92 1.17
N ILE A 41 3.15 -9.93 1.35
CA ILE A 41 3.11 -9.14 2.57
C ILE A 41 2.65 -10.02 3.75
N GLY A 42 1.56 -10.78 3.61
CA GLY A 42 1.08 -11.66 4.67
C GLY A 42 2.11 -12.70 5.11
N GLY A 43 2.81 -13.33 4.17
CA GLY A 43 3.90 -14.26 4.45
C GLY A 43 5.08 -13.60 5.15
N THR A 44 5.41 -12.36 4.78
CA THR A 44 6.43 -11.56 5.47
C THR A 44 6.02 -11.25 6.92
N LEU A 45 4.77 -10.88 7.16
CA LEU A 45 4.29 -10.59 8.51
C LEU A 45 4.28 -11.86 9.38
N ALA A 46 3.89 -13.00 8.80
CA ALA A 46 3.93 -14.28 9.50
C ALA A 46 5.38 -14.70 9.85
N SER A 47 6.34 -14.49 8.94
CA SER A 47 7.76 -14.80 9.23
C SER A 47 8.34 -13.88 10.30
N GLN A 48 7.96 -12.59 10.31
CA GLN A 48 8.33 -11.66 11.36
C GLN A 48 7.70 -12.03 12.71
N ALA A 49 6.42 -12.41 12.73
CA ALA A 49 5.75 -12.91 13.94
C ALA A 49 6.50 -14.11 14.54
N TYR A 50 6.90 -15.06 13.70
CA TYR A 50 7.71 -16.20 14.12
C TYR A 50 9.07 -15.77 14.67
N ALA A 51 9.76 -14.84 14.00
CA ALA A 51 11.04 -14.32 14.47
C ALA A 51 10.92 -13.63 15.85
N VAL A 52 9.84 -12.88 16.09
CA VAL A 52 9.55 -12.27 17.41
C VAL A 52 9.35 -13.37 18.46
N TYR A 53 8.56 -14.40 18.15
CA TYR A 53 8.35 -15.53 19.06
C TYR A 53 9.66 -16.23 19.42
N ALA A 54 10.47 -16.58 18.42
CA ALA A 54 11.75 -17.25 18.62
C ALA A 54 12.74 -16.37 19.40
N GLY A 55 12.76 -15.06 19.13
CA GLY A 55 13.58 -14.10 19.86
C GLY A 55 13.16 -13.95 21.33
N TRP A 56 11.87 -13.95 21.61
CA TRP A 56 11.36 -13.92 22.98
C TRP A 56 11.70 -15.21 23.72
N GLN A 57 11.51 -16.37 23.09
CA GLN A 57 11.84 -17.67 23.69
C GLN A 57 13.34 -17.81 23.99
N GLY A 58 14.21 -17.29 23.13
CA GLY A 58 15.67 -17.38 23.29
C GLY A 58 16.30 -16.38 24.25
N SER A 59 15.54 -15.40 24.77
CA SER A 59 16.09 -14.34 25.64
C SER A 59 15.66 -14.50 27.09
N GLU A 60 16.56 -14.13 28.02
CA GLU A 60 16.30 -14.27 29.46
C GLU A 60 15.08 -13.47 29.93
N LEU A 61 14.84 -12.30 29.34
CA LEU A 61 13.68 -11.46 29.64
C LEU A 61 12.47 -11.77 28.75
N GLY A 62 12.69 -12.11 27.47
CA GLY A 62 11.61 -12.31 26.52
C GLY A 62 10.72 -13.50 26.86
N LYS A 63 11.27 -14.52 27.52
CA LYS A 63 10.52 -15.72 27.93
C LYS A 63 9.35 -15.39 28.86
N PHE A 64 9.42 -14.27 29.61
CA PHE A 64 8.34 -13.83 30.48
C PHE A 64 7.12 -13.27 29.72
N PHE A 65 7.26 -12.97 28.43
CA PHE A 65 6.16 -12.58 27.54
C PHE A 65 5.47 -13.76 26.85
N LEU A 66 5.94 -14.99 27.13
CA LEU A 66 5.41 -16.22 26.57
C LEU A 66 4.88 -17.15 27.67
N PRO A 67 4.10 -18.19 27.32
CA PRO A 67 3.72 -19.23 28.26
C PRO A 67 4.95 -19.90 28.88
N PRO A 68 4.93 -20.24 30.18
CA PRO A 68 3.78 -20.22 31.10
C PRO A 68 3.51 -18.87 31.79
N TYR A 69 4.35 -17.86 31.59
CA TYR A 69 4.28 -16.58 32.33
C TYR A 69 3.16 -15.65 31.82
N GLN A 70 2.87 -15.71 30.52
CA GLN A 70 1.77 -14.96 29.89
C GLN A 70 0.97 -15.90 28.97
N PRO A 71 -0.34 -15.66 28.76
CA PRO A 71 -1.14 -16.44 27.83
C PRO A 71 -0.73 -16.16 26.38
N PHE A 72 -0.92 -17.13 25.47
CA PHE A 72 -0.68 -16.92 24.04
C PHE A 72 -1.46 -15.72 23.46
N ALA A 73 -2.61 -15.37 24.05
CA ALA A 73 -3.38 -14.19 23.68
C ALA A 73 -2.57 -12.88 23.78
N TYR A 74 -1.64 -12.77 24.75
CA TYR A 74 -0.75 -11.62 24.86
C TYR A 74 0.16 -11.49 23.63
N PHE A 75 0.81 -12.59 23.24
CA PHE A 75 1.67 -12.62 22.07
C PHE A 75 0.90 -12.29 20.77
N PHE A 76 -0.29 -12.89 20.59
CA PHE A 76 -1.13 -12.60 19.43
C PHE A 76 -1.64 -11.16 19.42
N GLY A 77 -1.96 -10.58 20.57
CA GLY A 77 -2.29 -9.15 20.70
C GLY A 77 -1.13 -8.27 20.28
N TYR A 78 0.06 -8.53 20.83
CA TYR A 78 1.28 -7.78 20.50
C TYR A 78 1.60 -7.81 19.00
N VAL A 79 1.67 -9.00 18.41
CA VAL A 79 1.96 -9.18 16.98
C VAL A 79 0.82 -8.61 16.13
N GLY A 80 -0.42 -8.83 16.54
CA GLY A 80 -1.61 -8.31 15.87
C GLY A 80 -1.58 -6.79 15.75
N GLU A 81 -1.36 -6.08 16.85
CA GLU A 81 -1.31 -4.62 16.89
C GLU A 81 -0.07 -4.07 16.19
N ARG A 82 1.12 -4.63 16.47
CA ARG A 82 2.39 -4.08 15.98
C ARG A 82 2.65 -4.39 14.50
N LEU A 83 2.31 -5.61 14.05
CA LEU A 83 2.69 -6.09 12.72
C LEU A 83 1.49 -6.14 11.77
N PHE A 84 0.36 -6.72 12.20
CA PHE A 84 -0.77 -6.93 11.29
C PHE A 84 -1.68 -5.71 11.15
N ALA A 85 -1.92 -4.95 12.22
CA ALA A 85 -2.87 -3.84 12.20
C ALA A 85 -2.51 -2.74 11.19
N PRO A 86 -1.24 -2.30 11.03
CA PRO A 86 -0.87 -1.31 10.02
C PRO A 86 -1.20 -1.77 8.59
N TRP A 87 -0.89 -3.03 8.27
CA TRP A 87 -1.16 -3.59 6.94
C TRP A 87 -2.64 -3.93 6.75
N GLY A 88 -3.35 -4.30 7.82
CA GLY A 88 -4.80 -4.47 7.84
C GLY A 88 -5.52 -3.15 7.57
N ALA A 89 -5.07 -2.05 8.17
CA ALA A 89 -5.58 -0.71 7.90
C ALA A 89 -5.32 -0.29 6.45
N ALA A 90 -4.12 -0.54 5.92
CA ALA A 90 -3.81 -0.28 4.51
C ALA A 90 -4.68 -1.10 3.55
N LEU A 91 -4.93 -2.39 3.86
CA LEU A 91 -5.80 -3.24 3.06
C LEU A 91 -7.27 -2.77 3.12
N ALA A 92 -7.76 -2.40 4.30
CA ALA A 92 -9.10 -1.84 4.47
C ALA A 92 -9.26 -0.54 3.67
N ALA A 93 -8.28 0.36 3.75
CA ALA A 93 -8.24 1.60 2.96
C ALA A 93 -8.23 1.32 1.45
N ALA A 94 -7.45 0.33 1.00
CA ALA A 94 -7.42 -0.08 -0.39
C ALA A 94 -8.77 -0.61 -0.91
N VAL A 95 -9.43 -1.49 -0.15
CA VAL A 95 -10.77 -2.01 -0.49
C VAL A 95 -11.79 -0.87 -0.55
N LEU A 96 -11.75 0.03 0.43
CA LEU A 96 -12.63 1.19 0.47
C LEU A 96 -12.38 2.11 -0.74
N ALA A 97 -11.13 2.40 -1.08
CA ALA A 97 -10.77 3.23 -2.22
C ALA A 97 -11.27 2.62 -3.55
N VAL A 98 -11.10 1.31 -3.74
CA VAL A 98 -11.63 0.60 -4.92
C VAL A 98 -13.15 0.72 -5.00
N TRP A 99 -13.85 0.52 -3.87
CA TRP A 99 -15.29 0.59 -3.80
C TRP A 99 -15.81 2.00 -4.15
N ILE A 100 -15.21 3.04 -3.55
CA ILE A 100 -15.53 4.45 -3.83
C ILE A 100 -15.29 4.76 -5.31
N ALA A 101 -14.10 4.44 -5.84
CA ALA A 101 -13.73 4.73 -7.21
C ALA A 101 -14.68 4.05 -8.21
N ARG A 102 -15.04 2.78 -7.99
CA ARG A 102 -16.02 2.07 -8.83
C ARG A 102 -17.41 2.71 -8.77
N ARG A 103 -17.89 3.05 -7.56
CA ARG A 103 -19.22 3.64 -7.37
C ARG A 103 -19.31 5.02 -8.02
N MET A 104 -18.26 5.84 -7.90
CA MET A 104 -18.16 7.11 -8.61
C MET A 104 -18.12 6.89 -10.12
N ASN A 105 -17.30 5.97 -10.61
CA ASN A 105 -17.19 5.76 -12.05
C ASN A 105 -18.51 5.28 -12.68
N GLN A 106 -19.24 4.40 -12.00
CA GLN A 106 -20.57 3.95 -12.42
C GLN A 106 -21.60 5.09 -12.42
N ARG A 107 -21.61 5.92 -11.37
CA ARG A 107 -22.55 7.05 -11.24
C ARG A 107 -22.41 8.06 -12.38
N TYR A 108 -21.21 8.23 -12.91
CA TYR A 108 -20.90 9.23 -13.94
C TYR A 108 -20.57 8.61 -15.30
N GLY A 109 -20.97 7.36 -15.54
CA GLY A 109 -20.87 6.70 -16.85
C GLY A 109 -19.45 6.54 -17.38
N GLY A 110 -18.47 6.22 -16.53
CA GLY A 110 -17.08 5.97 -16.94
C GLY A 110 -16.24 7.22 -17.16
N ARG A 111 -16.75 8.42 -16.82
CA ARG A 111 -16.06 9.69 -17.11
C ARG A 111 -14.84 9.95 -16.24
N PHE A 112 -14.79 9.40 -15.03
CA PHE A 112 -13.73 9.70 -14.06
C PHE A 112 -12.52 8.79 -14.21
N PHE A 113 -12.76 7.49 -14.37
CA PHE A 113 -11.70 6.50 -14.33
C PHE A 113 -11.79 5.53 -15.51
N GLU A 114 -10.63 5.07 -15.99
CA GLU A 114 -10.56 3.90 -16.87
C GLU A 114 -10.95 2.62 -16.11
N SER A 115 -11.20 1.54 -16.85
CA SER A 115 -11.75 0.31 -16.27
C SER A 115 -10.83 -0.35 -15.24
N GLU A 116 -9.51 -0.18 -15.39
CA GLU A 116 -8.47 -0.74 -14.54
C GLU A 116 -8.09 0.16 -13.36
N GLU A 117 -8.29 1.48 -13.48
CA GLU A 117 -7.82 2.47 -12.51
C GLU A 117 -8.33 2.22 -11.09
N PRO A 118 -9.61 1.88 -10.84
CA PRO A 118 -10.06 1.59 -9.48
C PRO A 118 -9.24 0.51 -8.78
N MET A 119 -8.84 -0.54 -9.51
CA MET A 119 -8.02 -1.60 -8.96
C MET A 119 -6.56 -1.17 -8.79
N LEU A 120 -6.05 -0.32 -9.68
CA LEU A 120 -4.72 0.28 -9.58
C LEU A 120 -4.60 1.19 -8.36
N ILE A 121 -5.63 2.00 -8.10
CA ILE A 121 -5.74 2.84 -6.90
C ILE A 121 -5.64 1.96 -5.65
N GLY A 122 -6.45 0.90 -5.55
CA GLY A 122 -6.41 -0.03 -4.43
C GLY A 122 -5.05 -0.68 -4.25
N LEU A 123 -4.40 -1.11 -5.33
CA LEU A 123 -3.05 -1.67 -5.28
C LEU A 123 -2.06 -0.65 -4.67
N CYS A 124 -2.08 0.59 -5.15
CA CYS A 124 -1.17 1.63 -4.69
C CYS A 124 -1.41 2.01 -3.23
N PHE A 125 -2.67 2.08 -2.78
CA PHE A 125 -3.02 2.26 -1.37
C PHE A 125 -2.44 1.14 -0.50
N PHE A 126 -2.66 -0.11 -0.88
CA PHE A 126 -2.21 -1.26 -0.10
C PHE A 126 -0.68 -1.34 -0.03
N MET A 127 -0.01 -1.20 -1.18
CA MET A 127 1.45 -1.34 -1.29
C MET A 127 2.23 -0.18 -0.65
N SER A 128 1.62 1.00 -0.56
CA SER A 128 2.20 2.12 0.19
C SER A 128 2.24 1.81 1.69
N GLY A 129 1.30 0.99 2.20
CA GLY A 129 1.20 0.64 3.61
C GLY A 129 0.75 1.81 4.48
N TYR A 130 0.46 1.52 5.75
CA TYR A 130 0.16 2.56 6.75
C TYR A 130 1.47 3.10 7.36
N PRO A 131 1.54 4.41 7.69
CA PRO A 131 0.60 5.49 7.34
C PRO A 131 0.85 6.07 5.94
N ALA A 132 1.72 5.46 5.14
CA ALA A 132 2.20 6.03 3.88
C ALA A 132 1.10 6.31 2.86
N PHE A 133 0.02 5.53 2.88
CA PHE A 133 -1.09 5.74 1.95
C PHE A 133 -1.77 7.11 2.10
N PHE A 134 -1.68 7.79 3.25
CA PHE A 134 -2.17 9.16 3.41
C PHE A 134 -1.34 10.16 2.61
N PHE A 135 -0.01 10.02 2.68
CA PHE A 135 0.90 10.84 1.86
C PHE A 135 0.71 10.54 0.38
N TYR A 136 0.45 9.28 0.03
CA TYR A 136 0.12 8.89 -1.34
C TYR A 136 -1.16 9.57 -1.84
N LEU A 137 -2.24 9.54 -1.05
CA LEU A 137 -3.48 10.22 -1.40
C LEU A 137 -3.26 11.73 -1.60
N ALA A 138 -2.56 12.38 -0.67
CA ALA A 138 -2.26 13.80 -0.78
C ALA A 138 -1.40 14.12 -2.01
N ALA A 139 -0.33 13.35 -2.25
CA ALA A 139 0.54 13.51 -3.41
C ALA A 139 -0.23 13.31 -4.73
N MET A 140 -1.11 12.32 -4.79
CA MET A 140 -1.90 12.05 -5.97
C MET A 140 -2.95 13.13 -6.26
N LEU A 141 -3.52 13.75 -5.22
CA LEU A 141 -4.39 14.92 -5.40
C LEU A 141 -3.62 16.12 -5.97
N VAL A 142 -2.41 16.39 -5.46
CA VAL A 142 -1.55 17.48 -5.97
C VAL A 142 -1.14 17.21 -7.42
N VAL A 143 -0.63 16.02 -7.71
CA VAL A 143 -0.23 15.63 -9.08
C VAL A 143 -1.44 15.65 -10.01
N GLY A 144 -2.57 15.10 -9.58
CA GLY A 144 -3.80 15.06 -10.37
C GLY A 144 -4.33 16.46 -10.70
N ALA A 145 -4.33 17.37 -9.74
CA ALA A 145 -4.72 18.76 -9.94
C ALA A 145 -3.75 19.48 -10.89
N GLY A 146 -2.44 19.29 -10.71
CA GLY A 146 -1.40 19.87 -11.56
C GLY A 146 -1.49 19.41 -13.01
N VAL A 147 -1.57 18.10 -13.25
CA VAL A 147 -1.72 17.53 -14.59
C VAL A 147 -3.03 18.01 -15.23
N SER A 148 -4.14 18.03 -14.48
CA SER A 148 -5.42 18.50 -15.01
C SER A 148 -5.39 19.99 -15.38
N ALA A 149 -4.76 20.84 -14.57
CA ALA A 149 -4.59 22.25 -14.86
C ALA A 149 -3.77 22.47 -16.15
N VAL A 150 -2.67 21.74 -16.32
CA VAL A 150 -1.84 21.82 -17.54
C VAL A 150 -2.63 21.42 -18.78
N TYR A 151 -3.41 20.33 -18.71
CA TYR A 151 -4.24 19.87 -19.81
C TYR A 151 -5.35 20.87 -20.17
N GLN A 152 -5.96 21.49 -19.17
CA GLN A 152 -6.99 22.52 -19.37
C GLN A 152 -6.41 23.78 -20.01
N LEU A 153 -5.22 24.21 -19.59
CA LEU A 153 -4.53 25.38 -20.16
C LEU A 153 -4.14 25.17 -21.63
N HIS A 154 -3.80 23.94 -22.03
CA HIS A 154 -3.41 23.62 -23.41
C HIS A 154 -4.59 23.14 -24.28
N GLY A 155 -5.79 22.98 -23.71
CA GLY A 155 -6.97 22.51 -24.44
C GLY A 155 -6.88 21.05 -24.91
N TRP A 156 -6.02 20.22 -24.30
CA TRP A 156 -5.82 18.81 -24.69
C TRP A 156 -6.93 17.86 -24.24
N GLY A 157 -8.00 18.40 -23.66
CA GLY A 157 -9.12 17.62 -23.15
C GLY A 157 -8.81 16.99 -21.79
N ARG A 158 -9.14 15.70 -21.63
CA ARG A 158 -9.05 14.99 -20.35
C ARG A 158 -7.61 14.57 -20.03
N ALA A 159 -7.14 14.87 -18.83
CA ALA A 159 -5.87 14.41 -18.31
C ALA A 159 -5.85 12.86 -18.10
N PRO A 160 -4.86 12.14 -18.65
CA PRO A 160 -4.71 10.70 -18.43
C PRO A 160 -3.96 10.44 -17.11
N LEU A 161 -4.71 10.37 -16.00
CA LEU A 161 -4.13 10.06 -14.69
C LEU A 161 -3.64 8.62 -14.54
N TYR A 162 -4.02 7.75 -15.48
CA TYR A 162 -3.68 6.34 -15.52
C TYR A 162 -2.20 6.05 -15.25
N TYR A 163 -1.30 6.81 -15.88
CA TYR A 163 0.15 6.61 -15.75
C TYR A 163 0.75 7.21 -14.47
N TRP A 164 0.00 7.98 -13.69
CA TRP A 164 0.53 8.70 -12.53
C TRP A 164 0.32 7.96 -11.21
N TRP A 165 -0.66 7.06 -11.11
CA TRP A 165 -0.95 6.32 -9.88
C TRP A 165 0.27 5.57 -9.33
N VAL A 166 0.94 4.77 -10.16
CA VAL A 166 2.07 3.94 -9.71
C VAL A 166 3.34 4.76 -9.45
N PRO A 167 3.76 5.69 -10.32
CA PRO A 167 4.92 6.55 -10.04
C PRO A 167 4.77 7.36 -8.76
N VAL A 168 3.57 7.87 -8.47
CA VAL A 168 3.32 8.62 -7.23
C VAL A 168 3.44 7.69 -6.02
N ALA A 169 2.88 6.48 -6.08
CA ALA A 169 3.03 5.50 -5.00
C ALA A 169 4.49 5.11 -4.76
N LEU A 170 5.25 4.82 -5.82
CA LEU A 170 6.68 4.52 -5.73
C LEU A 170 7.46 5.68 -5.11
N SER A 171 7.15 6.91 -5.53
CA SER A 171 7.79 8.12 -4.98
C SER A 171 7.49 8.25 -3.50
N VAL A 172 6.24 8.08 -3.06
CA VAL A 172 5.84 8.16 -1.65
C VAL A 172 6.55 7.11 -0.81
N ILE A 173 6.68 5.87 -1.31
CA ILE A 173 7.42 4.81 -0.62
C ILE A 173 8.90 5.20 -0.46
N LEU A 174 9.53 5.77 -1.49
CA LEU A 174 10.92 6.23 -1.41
C LEU A 174 11.07 7.42 -0.45
N LEU A 175 10.16 8.41 -0.52
CA LEU A 175 10.13 9.56 0.38
C LEU A 175 10.00 9.10 1.84
N LYS A 176 9.11 8.15 2.13
CA LYS A 176 8.97 7.56 3.47
C LYS A 176 10.29 6.98 3.97
N VAL A 177 11.02 6.27 3.11
CA VAL A 177 12.25 5.58 3.48
C VAL A 177 13.43 6.53 3.69
N TYR A 178 13.55 7.57 2.86
CA TYR A 178 14.76 8.40 2.82
C TYR A 178 14.60 9.80 3.42
N LEU A 179 13.38 10.35 3.43
CA LEU A 179 13.15 11.77 3.70
C LEU A 179 12.27 12.04 4.93
N VAL A 180 11.27 11.19 5.20
CA VAL A 180 10.34 11.45 6.30
C VAL A 180 10.99 11.07 7.64
N PRO A 181 11.17 12.02 8.57
CA PRO A 181 11.69 11.71 9.90
C PRO A 181 10.76 10.77 10.66
N GLN A 182 11.33 9.87 11.47
CA GLN A 182 10.56 8.95 12.30
C GLN A 182 9.57 9.68 13.24
N SER A 183 9.90 10.91 13.68
CA SER A 183 9.03 11.75 14.51
C SER A 183 7.69 12.08 13.86
N VAL A 184 7.66 12.25 12.53
CA VAL A 184 6.42 12.51 11.78
C VAL A 184 5.60 11.24 11.64
N LEU A 185 6.27 10.09 11.43
CA LEU A 185 5.59 8.79 11.35
C LEU A 185 5.01 8.37 12.70
N THR A 186 5.65 8.72 13.82
CA THR A 186 5.14 8.44 15.17
C THR A 186 3.83 9.15 15.51
N PHE A 187 3.50 10.27 14.86
CA PHE A 187 2.19 10.90 15.03
C PHE A 187 1.04 10.02 14.54
N PHE A 188 1.33 9.13 13.61
CA PHE A 188 0.40 8.16 13.06
C PHE A 188 0.63 6.76 13.61
N VAL A 189 1.30 6.59 14.76
CA VAL A 189 1.40 5.26 15.38
C VAL A 189 0.12 5.01 16.17
N LEU A 190 -0.62 3.98 15.75
CA LEU A 190 -1.74 3.38 16.49
C LEU A 190 -1.22 2.69 17.76
#